data_AF-A0A1V4YHJ4-F1
#
_entry.id   AF-A0A1V4YHJ4-F1
#
_cell.length_a   1.000
_cell.length_b   1.000
_cell.length_c   1.000
_cell.angle_alpha   90.00
_cell.angle_beta   90.00
_cell.angle_gamma   90.00
#
_symmetry.space_group_name_H-M   'P 1'
#
loop_
_entity.id
_entity.type
_entity.pdbx_description
1 polymer ?
#
loop_
_entity_poly.entity_id
_entity_poly.type
_entity_poly.pdbx_seq_one_letter_code
_entity_poly.pdbx_strand_id
1 'polypeptide(L)'
;MTDVMLLWETPLLFEKLFIEYGIKCQRVPAESLGTPFLPPCRCLVLPTGFANPAYTSTLKGVVRNKSKIEKFLKNGGTVLIFGPMVPEYDYDWLPIELKYIQEQGSGSVQRMEGNEEICAIDSYTTEVEYDGYFMGTDAKVILRDSSYRPIMVVKDAGKGRVIACSIHEFPSKDFLQRIVEISASCKI
;
A
#
# COMPACT_ATOMS: atom_id res chain seq x y z
N MET A 1 6.10 18.42 8.57
CA MET A 1 6.52 17.48 7.51
C MET A 1 5.44 16.43 7.43
N THR A 2 4.95 16.15 6.22
CA THR A 2 3.89 15.15 6.00
C THR A 2 4.55 13.78 6.05
N ASP A 3 4.00 12.84 6.82
CA ASP A 3 4.50 11.47 6.86
C ASP A 3 3.85 10.66 5.74
N VAL A 4 2.53 10.77 5.63
CA VAL A 4 1.71 9.99 4.69
C VAL A 4 0.90 10.92 3.80
N MET A 5 0.92 10.66 2.50
CA MET A 5 -0.08 11.16 1.56
C MET A 5 -1.06 10.04 1.22
N LEU A 6 -2.31 10.22 1.64
CA LEU A 6 -3.41 9.32 1.30
C LEU A 6 -3.99 9.75 -0.06
N LEU A 7 -3.85 8.92 -1.08
CA LEU A 7 -4.31 9.23 -2.43
C LEU A 7 -5.80 8.91 -2.56
N TRP A 8 -6.64 9.93 -2.37
CA TRP A 8 -8.10 9.80 -2.41
C TRP A 8 -8.82 11.16 -2.52
N GLU A 9 -10.04 11.19 -3.05
CA GLU A 9 -10.80 12.43 -3.34
C GLU A 9 -11.80 12.84 -2.26
N THR A 10 -12.32 11.90 -1.48
CA THR A 10 -13.31 12.14 -0.42
C THR A 10 -12.80 11.78 0.98
N PRO A 11 -13.38 12.32 2.07
CA PRO A 11 -12.96 11.94 3.42
C PRO A 11 -13.09 10.43 3.67
N LEU A 12 -12.04 9.82 4.23
CA LEU A 12 -12.04 8.40 4.62
C LEU A 12 -11.77 8.23 6.11
N LEU A 13 -12.36 7.18 6.71
CA LEU A 13 -12.06 6.79 8.10
C LEU A 13 -10.57 6.51 8.31
N PHE A 14 -9.89 6.05 7.26
CA PHE A 14 -8.46 5.80 7.22
C PHE A 14 -7.60 7.02 7.60
N GLU A 15 -8.07 8.25 7.35
CA GLU A 15 -7.38 9.47 7.78
C GLU A 15 -7.36 9.60 9.32
N LYS A 16 -8.47 9.23 9.98
CA LYS A 16 -8.56 9.28 11.44
C LYS A 16 -7.59 8.28 12.08
N LEU A 17 -7.44 7.11 11.48
CA LEU A 17 -6.51 6.07 11.94
C LEU A 17 -5.07 6.61 12.04
N PHE A 18 -4.60 7.30 11.00
CA PHE A 18 -3.26 7.90 11.02
C PHE A 18 -3.10 8.95 12.13
N ILE A 19 -4.12 9.79 12.34
CA ILE A 19 -4.10 10.82 13.37
C ILE A 19 -4.02 10.17 14.77
N GLU A 20 -4.83 9.14 15.02
CA GLU A 20 -4.80 8.37 16.28
C GLU A 20 -3.44 7.70 16.53
N TYR A 21 -2.76 7.29 15.46
CA TYR A 21 -1.42 6.69 15.54
C TYR A 21 -0.28 7.73 15.60
N GLY A 22 -0.61 9.02 15.64
CA GLY A 22 0.38 10.11 15.69
C GLY A 22 1.14 10.33 14.39
N ILE A 23 0.62 9.82 13.26
CA ILE A 23 1.21 9.93 11.93
C ILE A 23 0.60 11.15 11.22
N LYS A 24 1.44 12.03 10.69
CA LYS A 24 0.97 13.23 9.96
C LYS A 24 0.49 12.83 8.57
N CYS A 25 -0.80 12.59 8.44
CA CYS A 25 -1.45 12.26 7.18
C CYS A 25 -2.06 13.49 6.50
N GLN A 26 -1.89 13.58 5.19
CA GLN A 26 -2.58 14.52 4.33
C GLN A 26 -3.28 13.74 3.21
N ARG A 27 -4.59 13.95 3.03
CA ARG A 27 -5.29 13.43 1.86
C ARG A 27 -5.03 14.32 0.64
N VAL A 28 -4.74 13.69 -0.49
CA VAL A 28 -4.35 14.37 -1.74
C VAL A 28 -5.01 13.67 -2.93
N PRO A 29 -5.65 14.39 -3.87
CA PRO A 29 -6.10 13.80 -5.13
C PRO A 29 -4.89 13.32 -5.95
N ALA A 30 -4.97 12.12 -6.55
CA ALA A 30 -3.86 11.55 -7.30
C ALA A 30 -3.43 12.41 -8.51
N GLU A 31 -4.31 13.24 -9.04
CA GLU A 31 -4.04 14.20 -10.11
C GLU A 31 -3.06 15.29 -9.69
N SER A 32 -2.94 15.55 -8.38
CA SER A 32 -2.09 16.62 -7.83
C SER A 32 -0.63 16.20 -7.66
N LEU A 33 -0.31 14.92 -7.86
CA LEU A 33 1.06 14.40 -7.73
C LEU A 33 2.03 15.17 -8.64
N GLY A 34 3.16 15.60 -8.08
CA GLY A 34 4.18 16.41 -8.78
C GLY A 34 3.82 17.87 -9.02
N THR A 35 2.75 18.38 -8.43
CA THR A 35 2.55 19.82 -8.36
C THR A 35 3.57 20.44 -7.40
N PRO A 36 4.03 21.68 -7.62
CA PRO A 36 5.06 22.29 -6.79
C PRO A 36 4.62 22.54 -5.33
N PHE A 37 3.32 22.52 -5.08
CA PHE A 37 2.68 22.81 -3.80
C PHE A 37 2.64 21.61 -2.85
N LEU A 38 2.88 20.39 -3.34
CA LEU A 38 2.93 19.23 -2.49
C LEU A 38 4.22 19.23 -1.65
N PRO A 39 4.12 19.16 -0.31
CA PRO A 39 5.28 19.01 0.53
C PRO A 39 5.91 17.62 0.32
N PRO A 40 7.19 17.43 0.67
CA PRO A 40 7.76 16.10 0.77
C PRO A 40 6.95 15.21 1.72
N CYS A 41 6.80 13.93 1.37
CA CYS A 41 6.19 12.91 2.22
C CYS A 41 7.06 11.66 2.27
N ARG A 42 6.82 10.79 3.25
CA ARG A 42 7.56 9.53 3.43
C ARG A 42 6.85 8.37 2.72
N CYS A 43 5.52 8.37 2.77
CA CYS A 43 4.71 7.30 2.19
C CYS A 43 3.57 7.83 1.32
N LEU A 44 3.30 7.15 0.21
CA LEU A 44 2.04 7.22 -0.52
C LEU A 44 1.19 6.03 -0.12
N VAL A 45 -0.09 6.25 0.18
CA VAL A 45 -1.03 5.18 0.51
C VAL A 45 -2.22 5.23 -0.43
N LEU A 46 -2.49 4.11 -1.09
CA LEU A 46 -3.71 3.90 -1.87
C LEU A 46 -4.64 2.97 -1.09
N PRO A 47 -5.79 3.46 -0.62
CA PRO A 47 -6.78 2.67 0.11
C PRO A 47 -7.36 1.52 -0.71
N THR A 48 -8.05 0.61 -0.01
CA THR A 48 -8.87 -0.41 -0.64
C THR A 48 -9.87 0.23 -1.62
N GLY A 49 -10.01 -0.35 -2.80
CA GLY A 49 -10.90 0.12 -3.85
C GLY A 49 -10.31 1.18 -4.77
N PHE A 50 -9.00 1.48 -4.70
CA PHE A 50 -8.37 2.53 -5.52
C PHE A 50 -8.55 2.38 -7.04
N ALA A 51 -8.79 1.15 -7.52
CA ALA A 51 -9.00 0.85 -8.92
C ALA A 51 -10.49 0.73 -9.31
N ASN A 52 -11.41 0.71 -8.35
CA ASN A 52 -12.82 0.52 -8.62
C ASN A 52 -13.48 1.87 -9.00
N PRO A 53 -13.92 2.04 -10.26
CA PRO A 53 -14.47 3.30 -10.75
C PRO A 53 -15.81 3.67 -10.12
N ALA A 54 -16.49 2.73 -9.43
CA ALA A 54 -17.69 3.04 -8.66
C ALA A 54 -17.37 3.83 -7.38
N TYR A 55 -16.13 3.79 -6.89
CA TYR A 55 -15.72 4.43 -5.64
C TYR A 55 -14.84 5.66 -5.86
N THR A 56 -14.00 5.68 -6.89
CA THR A 56 -12.95 6.70 -7.04
C THR A 56 -12.45 6.86 -8.48
N SER A 57 -11.80 7.99 -8.76
CA SER A 57 -11.00 8.24 -9.97
C SER A 57 -9.49 8.10 -9.74
N THR A 58 -9.06 7.79 -8.51
CA THR A 58 -7.66 7.74 -8.06
C THR A 58 -6.73 7.01 -9.01
N LEU A 59 -7.12 5.83 -9.51
CA LEU A 59 -6.31 5.05 -10.45
C LEU A 59 -5.88 5.86 -11.69
N LYS A 60 -6.77 6.68 -12.26
CA LYS A 60 -6.45 7.49 -13.44
C LYS A 60 -5.33 8.48 -13.13
N GLY A 61 -5.40 9.14 -11.99
CA GLY A 61 -4.36 10.06 -11.50
C GLY A 61 -3.04 9.34 -11.21
N VAL A 62 -3.09 8.14 -10.64
CA VAL A 62 -1.92 7.31 -10.33
C VAL A 62 -1.18 6.90 -11.60
N VAL A 63 -1.89 6.29 -12.57
CA VAL A 63 -1.29 5.83 -13.84
C VAL A 63 -0.68 6.99 -14.62
N ARG A 64 -1.37 8.14 -14.66
CA ARG A 64 -0.87 9.35 -15.32
C ARG A 64 0.43 9.87 -14.69
N ASN A 65 0.62 9.64 -13.40
CA ASN A 65 1.78 10.10 -12.63
C ASN A 65 2.82 9.01 -12.35
N LYS A 66 2.79 7.87 -13.07
CA LYS A 66 3.70 6.74 -12.85
C LYS A 66 5.18 7.12 -12.73
N SER A 67 5.68 8.01 -13.60
CA SER A 67 7.10 8.42 -13.60
C SER A 67 7.50 9.18 -12.34
N LYS A 68 6.57 9.90 -11.71
CA LYS A 68 6.79 10.59 -10.43
C LYS A 68 6.80 9.60 -9.28
N ILE A 69 5.91 8.62 -9.31
CA ILE A 69 5.89 7.52 -8.33
C ILE A 69 7.17 6.70 -8.42
N GLU A 70 7.64 6.37 -9.63
CA GLU A 70 8.93 5.71 -9.83
C GLU A 70 10.10 6.53 -9.27
N LYS A 71 10.10 7.86 -9.47
CA LYS A 71 11.11 8.76 -8.91
C LYS A 71 11.03 8.82 -7.39
N PHE A 72 9.83 8.86 -6.83
CA PHE A 72 9.58 8.84 -5.39
C PHE A 72 10.14 7.57 -4.75
N LEU A 73 9.86 6.40 -5.33
CA LEU A 73 10.44 5.11 -4.94
C LEU A 73 11.97 5.14 -5.04
N LYS A 74 12.52 5.57 -6.18
CA LYS A 74 13.98 5.68 -6.38
C LYS A 74 14.67 6.53 -5.30
N ASN A 75 14.00 7.55 -4.79
CA ASN A 75 14.53 8.46 -3.78
C ASN A 75 14.37 7.96 -2.33
N GLY A 76 13.66 6.87 -2.09
CA GLY A 76 13.50 6.27 -0.76
C GLY A 76 12.09 6.36 -0.18
N GLY A 77 11.12 6.89 -0.92
CA GLY A 77 9.73 6.89 -0.51
C GLY A 77 9.09 5.50 -0.60
N THR A 78 8.06 5.25 0.21
CA THR A 78 7.33 3.97 0.20
C THR A 78 5.94 4.14 -0.40
N VAL A 79 5.53 3.17 -1.24
CA VAL A 79 4.16 3.09 -1.77
C VAL A 79 3.48 1.89 -1.13
N LEU A 80 2.45 2.15 -0.32
CA LEU A 80 1.56 1.14 0.27
C LEU A 80 0.25 1.11 -0.50
N ILE A 81 -0.11 -0.05 -1.04
CA ILE A 81 -1.32 -0.27 -1.84
C ILE A 81 -2.16 -1.36 -1.19
N PHE A 82 -3.44 -1.05 -0.96
CA PHE A 82 -4.43 -2.03 -0.53
C PHE A 82 -5.18 -2.64 -1.74
N GLY A 83 -6.06 -3.60 -1.49
CA GLY A 83 -6.78 -4.32 -2.54
C GLY A 83 -7.57 -3.41 -3.50
N PRO A 84 -7.48 -3.60 -4.82
CA PRO A 84 -8.08 -2.70 -5.82
C PRO A 84 -9.62 -2.82 -5.94
N MET A 85 -10.23 -3.86 -5.34
CA MET A 85 -11.66 -4.20 -5.45
C MET A 85 -12.21 -4.28 -6.88
N VAL A 86 -11.44 -4.87 -7.79
CA VAL A 86 -11.85 -5.25 -9.15
C VAL A 86 -11.46 -6.70 -9.41
N PRO A 87 -12.14 -7.46 -10.30
CA PRO A 87 -11.95 -8.91 -10.43
C PRO A 87 -10.50 -9.34 -10.59
N GLU A 88 -9.75 -8.66 -11.46
CA GLU A 88 -8.33 -8.87 -11.67
C GLU A 88 -7.64 -7.53 -11.90
N TYR A 89 -6.38 -7.39 -11.49
CA TYR A 89 -5.64 -6.15 -11.68
C TYR A 89 -4.13 -6.36 -11.80
N ASP A 90 -3.53 -5.82 -12.85
CA ASP A 90 -2.08 -5.79 -13.07
C ASP A 90 -1.50 -4.43 -12.67
N TYR A 91 -0.39 -4.45 -11.93
CA TYR A 91 0.23 -3.25 -11.37
C TYR A 91 1.28 -2.61 -12.30
N ASP A 92 0.97 -2.47 -13.59
CA ASP A 92 1.90 -2.02 -14.65
C ASP A 92 2.52 -0.62 -14.44
N TRP A 93 1.94 0.18 -13.54
CA TRP A 93 2.45 1.51 -13.19
C TRP A 93 3.48 1.49 -12.05
N LEU A 94 3.72 0.33 -11.44
CA LEU A 94 4.73 0.11 -10.40
C LEU A 94 5.89 -0.73 -10.95
N PRO A 95 7.10 -0.57 -10.39
CA PRO A 95 8.25 -1.41 -10.74
C PRO A 95 8.20 -2.79 -10.04
N ILE A 96 7.07 -3.49 -10.15
CA ILE A 96 6.78 -4.79 -9.52
C ILE A 96 6.04 -5.69 -10.51
N GLU A 97 6.45 -6.95 -10.63
CA GLU A 97 5.61 -7.95 -11.27
C GLU A 97 4.59 -8.37 -10.22
N LEU A 98 3.31 -8.08 -10.44
CA LEU A 98 2.24 -8.36 -9.49
C LEU A 98 0.91 -8.35 -10.21
N LYS A 99 0.14 -9.42 -10.00
CA LYS A 99 -1.27 -9.49 -10.36
C LYS A 99 -2.10 -9.72 -9.11
N TYR A 100 -3.20 -8.99 -8.98
CA TYR A 100 -4.21 -9.21 -7.96
C TYR A 100 -5.41 -9.97 -8.54
N ILE A 101 -5.95 -10.90 -7.75
CA ILE A 101 -7.21 -11.61 -8.02
C ILE A 101 -8.15 -11.36 -6.86
N GLN A 102 -9.35 -10.87 -7.17
CA GLN A 102 -10.38 -10.63 -6.15
C GLN A 102 -11.02 -11.94 -5.72
N GLU A 103 -10.92 -12.21 -4.43
CA GLU A 103 -11.53 -13.37 -3.80
C GLU A 103 -11.66 -13.05 -2.31
N GLN A 104 -12.86 -12.67 -1.89
CA GLN A 104 -13.10 -12.40 -0.47
C GLN A 104 -12.94 -13.68 0.34
N GLY A 105 -12.20 -13.56 1.43
CA GLY A 105 -11.99 -14.65 2.36
C GLY A 105 -11.74 -14.15 3.77
N SER A 106 -11.88 -15.07 4.71
CA SER A 106 -11.41 -14.92 6.08
C SER A 106 -10.69 -16.20 6.47
N GLY A 107 -9.64 -16.06 7.26
CA GLY A 107 -8.90 -17.22 7.72
C GLY A 107 -7.57 -16.90 8.37
N SER A 108 -6.95 -17.95 8.88
CA SER A 108 -5.61 -17.92 9.41
C SER A 108 -4.59 -17.54 8.34
N VAL A 109 -3.83 -16.49 8.61
CA VAL A 109 -2.73 -16.04 7.76
C VAL A 109 -1.40 -16.28 8.45
N GLN A 110 -0.41 -16.72 7.68
CA GLN A 110 0.89 -17.07 8.19
C GLN A 110 1.94 -16.08 7.72
N ARG A 111 2.74 -15.61 8.67
CA ARG A 111 3.95 -14.84 8.39
C ARG A 111 5.07 -15.73 7.88
N MET A 112 5.75 -15.30 6.82
CA MET A 112 6.91 -16.00 6.29
C MET A 112 8.18 -15.65 7.09
N GLU A 113 9.02 -16.64 7.40
CA GLU A 113 10.28 -16.45 8.13
C GLU A 113 11.26 -15.51 7.38
N GLY A 114 12.10 -14.78 8.12
CA GLY A 114 13.10 -13.85 7.54
C GLY A 114 12.52 -12.54 6.98
N ASN A 115 11.27 -12.21 7.34
CA ASN A 115 10.51 -11.02 6.91
C ASN A 115 10.01 -10.19 8.11
N GLU A 116 10.89 -9.96 9.07
CA GLU A 116 10.50 -9.52 10.41
C GLU A 116 10.22 -8.02 10.54
N GLU A 117 10.67 -7.20 9.58
CA GLU A 117 10.64 -5.74 9.77
C GLU A 117 9.40 -5.02 9.24
N ILE A 118 8.62 -5.63 8.34
CA ILE A 118 7.40 -5.02 7.78
C ILE A 118 6.31 -6.09 7.68
N CYS A 119 5.30 -6.01 8.53
CA CYS A 119 4.16 -6.91 8.50
C CYS A 119 2.92 -6.19 9.04
N ALA A 120 1.77 -6.35 8.37
CA ALA A 120 0.52 -5.70 8.76
C ALA A 120 -0.12 -6.33 10.01
N ILE A 121 0.35 -7.53 10.40
CA ILE A 121 -0.10 -8.28 11.58
C ILE A 121 1.03 -8.37 12.60
N ASP A 122 0.68 -8.35 13.88
CA ASP A 122 1.66 -8.36 14.97
C ASP A 122 2.03 -9.79 15.41
N SER A 123 1.16 -10.76 15.13
CA SER A 123 1.36 -12.19 15.46
C SER A 123 1.89 -12.99 14.27
N TYR A 124 2.63 -14.07 14.54
CA TYR A 124 3.12 -14.97 13.48
C TYR A 124 1.97 -15.64 12.71
N THR A 125 0.85 -15.85 13.40
CA THR A 125 -0.39 -16.38 12.85
C THR A 125 -1.56 -15.63 13.48
N THR A 126 -2.49 -15.15 12.66
CA THR A 126 -3.75 -14.52 13.13
C THR A 126 -4.87 -14.81 12.14
N GLU A 127 -6.11 -14.75 12.61
CA GLU A 127 -7.27 -14.68 11.73
C GLU A 127 -7.41 -13.24 11.21
N VAL A 128 -7.63 -13.09 9.91
CA VAL A 128 -7.95 -11.79 9.28
C VAL A 128 -8.96 -11.97 8.15
N GLU A 129 -9.66 -10.90 7.82
CA GLU A 129 -10.38 -10.75 6.55
C GLU A 129 -9.44 -10.22 5.44
N TYR A 130 -9.63 -10.71 4.22
CA TYR A 130 -8.91 -10.23 3.03
C TYR A 130 -9.84 -10.18 1.81
N ASP A 131 -9.57 -9.25 0.89
CA ASP A 131 -10.40 -9.00 -0.30
C ASP A 131 -9.92 -9.74 -1.57
N GLY A 132 -8.75 -10.35 -1.50
CA GLY A 132 -8.15 -11.13 -2.58
C GLY A 132 -6.76 -11.64 -2.26
N TYR A 133 -6.03 -12.06 -3.29
CA TYR A 133 -4.66 -12.56 -3.20
C TYR A 133 -3.84 -12.13 -4.42
N PHE A 134 -2.52 -12.33 -4.34
CA PHE A 134 -1.58 -11.97 -5.39
C PHE A 134 -1.00 -13.18 -6.12
N MET A 135 -0.74 -13.02 -7.42
CA MET A 135 -0.13 -14.00 -8.30
C MET A 135 0.99 -13.38 -9.13
N GLY A 136 1.86 -14.25 -9.68
CA GLY A 136 2.89 -13.86 -10.66
C GLY A 136 3.80 -12.76 -10.12
N THR A 137 4.29 -12.92 -8.88
CA THR A 137 5.05 -11.87 -8.22
C THR A 137 6.53 -12.13 -8.12
N ASP A 138 7.33 -11.11 -8.46
CA ASP A 138 8.77 -11.06 -8.22
C ASP A 138 9.13 -10.39 -6.88
N ALA A 139 8.12 -10.06 -6.07
CA ALA A 139 8.26 -9.49 -4.75
C ALA A 139 8.46 -10.57 -3.67
N LYS A 140 9.00 -10.14 -2.53
CA LYS A 140 9.12 -10.98 -1.35
C LYS A 140 7.75 -11.15 -0.72
N VAL A 141 7.32 -12.40 -0.54
CA VAL A 141 6.05 -12.71 0.13
C VAL A 141 6.23 -12.57 1.65
N ILE A 142 5.37 -11.78 2.28
CA ILE A 142 5.37 -11.52 3.72
C ILE A 142 4.30 -12.36 4.41
N LEU A 143 3.09 -12.38 3.85
CA LEU A 143 1.94 -13.12 4.38
C LEU A 143 1.36 -14.04 3.32
N ARG A 144 0.94 -15.23 3.76
CA ARG A 144 0.15 -16.17 2.98
C ARG A 144 -1.13 -16.53 3.70
N ASP A 145 -2.19 -16.80 2.94
CA ASP A 145 -3.40 -17.42 3.45
C ASP A 145 -3.22 -18.93 3.70
N SER A 146 -4.28 -19.59 4.17
CA SER A 146 -4.32 -21.04 4.43
C SER A 146 -4.14 -21.90 3.18
N SER A 147 -4.39 -21.35 1.99
CA SER A 147 -4.14 -21.99 0.69
C SER A 147 -2.73 -21.70 0.15
N TYR A 148 -1.86 -21.15 1.01
CA TYR A 148 -0.50 -20.76 0.67
C TYR A 148 -0.42 -19.72 -0.45
N ARG A 149 -1.44 -18.87 -0.61
CA ARG A 149 -1.47 -17.79 -1.60
C ARG A 149 -0.96 -16.49 -0.98
N PRO A 150 -0.12 -15.71 -1.68
CA PRO A 150 0.35 -14.42 -1.17
C PRO A 150 -0.79 -13.42 -0.94
N ILE A 151 -0.87 -12.80 0.22
CA ILE A 151 -1.83 -11.74 0.54
C ILE A 151 -1.14 -10.45 1.01
N MET A 152 0.16 -10.51 1.28
CA MET A 152 0.99 -9.35 1.48
C MET A 152 2.37 -9.60 0.89
N VAL A 153 2.83 -8.67 0.06
CA VAL A 153 4.12 -8.75 -0.63
C VAL A 153 4.86 -7.42 -0.53
N VAL A 154 6.18 -7.50 -0.60
CA VAL A 154 7.06 -6.34 -0.48
C VAL A 154 8.19 -6.44 -1.49
N LYS A 155 8.43 -5.36 -2.21
CA LYS A 155 9.54 -5.25 -3.17
C LYS A 155 10.30 -3.96 -2.97
N ASP A 156 11.63 -4.07 -2.97
CA ASP A 156 12.50 -2.90 -2.99
C ASP A 156 12.59 -2.32 -4.40
N ALA A 157 12.47 -1.01 -4.50
CA ALA A 157 12.42 -0.27 -5.75
C ALA A 157 13.31 0.98 -5.65
N GLY A 158 14.55 0.84 -6.11
CA GLY A 158 15.59 1.85 -5.88
C GLY A 158 15.97 1.92 -4.40
N LYS A 159 15.83 3.07 -3.75
CA LYS A 159 16.06 3.23 -2.31
C LYS A 159 14.79 3.05 -1.47
N GLY A 160 13.63 3.01 -2.13
CA GLY A 160 12.33 2.91 -1.50
C GLY A 160 11.72 1.55 -1.74
N ARG A 161 10.40 1.44 -1.54
CA ARG A 161 9.73 0.14 -1.51
C ARG A 161 8.26 0.21 -1.89
N VAL A 162 7.79 -0.86 -2.52
CA VAL A 162 6.39 -1.14 -2.78
C VAL A 162 5.91 -2.18 -1.79
N ILE A 163 4.79 -1.92 -1.13
CA ILE A 163 4.11 -2.83 -0.21
C ILE A 163 2.70 -3.02 -0.73
N ALA A 164 2.32 -4.25 -1.04
CA ALA A 164 0.96 -4.60 -1.43
C ALA A 164 0.33 -5.53 -0.41
N CYS A 165 -0.91 -5.23 -0.02
CA CYS A 165 -1.64 -5.93 1.02
C CYS A 165 -3.11 -6.07 0.62
N SER A 166 -3.64 -7.28 0.62
CA SER A 166 -5.07 -7.55 0.40
C SER A 166 -5.85 -7.77 1.70
N ILE A 167 -5.20 -7.62 2.86
CA ILE A 167 -5.90 -7.65 4.16
C ILE A 167 -6.93 -6.51 4.18
N HIS A 168 -8.17 -6.87 4.47
CA HIS A 168 -9.33 -6.00 4.48
C HIS A 168 -9.70 -5.60 5.91
N GLU A 169 -8.68 -5.21 6.67
CA GLU A 169 -8.77 -4.76 8.06
C GLU A 169 -7.92 -3.50 8.24
N PHE A 170 -8.12 -2.78 9.35
CA PHE A 170 -7.24 -1.67 9.66
C PHE A 170 -5.83 -2.17 9.98
N PRO A 171 -4.79 -1.64 9.31
CA PRO A 171 -3.42 -2.02 9.61
C PRO A 171 -3.04 -1.64 11.04
N SER A 172 -2.17 -2.44 11.66
CA SER A 172 -1.70 -2.16 13.03
C SER A 172 -0.95 -0.82 13.12
N LYS A 173 -0.97 -0.23 14.31
CA LYS A 173 -0.22 1.01 14.61
C LYS A 173 1.27 0.82 14.34
N ASP A 174 1.82 -0.29 14.83
CA ASP A 174 3.25 -0.59 14.74
C ASP A 174 3.68 -0.75 13.29
N PHE A 175 2.85 -1.40 12.45
CA PHE A 175 3.08 -1.49 11.02
C PHE A 175 3.16 -0.12 10.34
N LEU A 176 2.15 0.74 10.55
CA LEU A 176 2.12 2.06 9.91
C LEU A 176 3.26 2.96 10.40
N GLN A 177 3.55 2.94 11.70
CA GLN A 177 4.67 3.70 12.27
C GLN A 177 6.01 3.21 11.73
N ARG A 178 6.21 1.88 11.63
CA ARG A 178 7.44 1.28 11.11
C ARG A 178 7.67 1.63 9.65
N ILE A 179 6.63 1.57 8.81
CA ILE A 179 6.74 1.99 7.40
C ILE A 179 7.16 3.46 7.30
N VAL A 180 6.58 4.33 8.11
CA VAL A 180 6.96 5.75 8.15
C VAL A 180 8.42 5.88 8.59
N GLU A 181 8.84 5.21 9.66
CA GLU A 181 10.19 5.28 10.22
C GLU A 181 11.28 4.94 9.20
N ILE A 182 11.11 3.87 8.44
CA ILE A 182 12.13 3.39 7.49
C ILE A 182 12.13 4.14 6.14
N SER A 183 11.07 4.89 5.84
CA SER A 183 10.91 5.56 4.53
C SER A 183 11.59 6.94 4.51
N ALA A 184 12.28 7.29 3.43
CA ALA A 184 12.87 8.62 3.28
C ALA A 184 11.79 9.67 2.95
N SER A 185 11.91 10.88 3.51
CA SER A 185 11.06 12.00 3.12
C SER A 185 11.45 12.51 1.74
N CYS A 186 10.58 12.30 0.76
CA CYS A 186 10.83 12.55 -0.65
C CYS A 186 9.80 13.52 -1.23
N LYS A 187 10.25 14.40 -2.12
CA LYS A 187 9.33 15.20 -2.94
C LYS A 187 8.80 14.34 -4.08
N ILE A 188 7.48 14.35 -4.28
CA ILE A 188 6.79 13.71 -5.40
C ILE A 188 6.40 14.73 -6.46
#